data_AF-A0A840NEE8-F1
#
_entry.id   AF-A0A840NEE8-F1
#
_cell.length_a   1.000
_cell.length_b   1.000
_cell.length_c   1.000
_cell.angle_alpha   90.00
_cell.angle_beta   90.00
_cell.angle_gamma   90.00
#
_symmetry.space_group_name_H-M   'P 1'
#
loop_
_entity.id
_entity.type
_entity.pdbx_description
1 polymer ?
#
loop_
_entity_poly.entity_id
_entity_poly.type
_entity_poly.pdbx_seq_one_letter_code
_entity_poly.pdbx_strand_id
1 'polypeptide(L)'
;MAPSDDMLPGHTEPRRAPREPDDSGRGGRLGYIASQIVVRLLVLLVFHTVMGATGITTTDGTPTDRGTALATRCERVGPVSMSGLGWWWVCDATVTWEDGSSEQRTFKFSDLTPDNRTTPAPVERRELDNRGSNVVIADPAAPAALGWALFVPLLGLALLGVRIPGIPPHGPDPERRRRARLGIWPPAILAAGWWLVVAGGLGSGSLDVLTWSPVVVIIAGHAFLAVGAAFAIARRRHGYPDREPPVATGGLLLRANLLLGLGVVGVVGGLLSGQPATGIVALTALPLVAAGFGVRGRLVAGRLRALS
;
A
#
# COMPACT_ATOMS: atom_id res chain seq x y z
N MET A 1 68.83 -19.10 29.36
CA MET A 1 68.38 -17.75 29.74
C MET A 1 67.07 -17.52 29.01
N ALA A 2 65.96 -17.74 29.71
CA ALA A 2 64.60 -17.71 29.17
C ALA A 2 63.79 -16.69 29.99
N PRO A 3 63.01 -15.78 29.36
CA PRO A 3 62.10 -14.91 30.09
C PRO A 3 60.68 -15.50 30.06
N SER A 4 60.28 -15.97 31.24
CA SER A 4 58.99 -15.75 31.93
C SER A 4 57.75 -15.36 31.11
N ASP A 5 56.80 -16.30 31.06
CA ASP A 5 55.38 -16.13 30.74
C ASP A 5 54.67 -15.28 31.81
N ASP A 6 54.23 -14.08 31.44
CA ASP A 6 53.34 -13.25 32.25
C ASP A 6 51.90 -13.75 32.16
N MET A 7 51.41 -14.38 33.23
CA MET A 7 49.99 -14.68 33.45
C MET A 7 49.22 -13.37 33.65
N LEU A 8 48.47 -12.97 32.62
CA LEU A 8 47.47 -11.91 32.75
C LEU A 8 46.33 -12.36 33.69
N PRO A 9 45.90 -11.51 34.64
CA PRO A 9 44.84 -11.84 35.58
C PRO A 9 43.52 -12.05 34.84
N GLY A 10 42.95 -13.26 35.00
CA GLY A 10 41.65 -13.61 34.44
C GLY A 10 40.56 -12.70 34.98
N HIS A 11 40.05 -11.80 34.14
CA HIS A 11 38.81 -11.10 34.39
C HIS A 11 37.67 -12.11 34.47
N THR A 12 37.32 -12.53 35.68
CA THR A 12 36.07 -13.24 35.96
C THR A 12 34.93 -12.28 35.63
N GLU A 13 34.35 -12.40 34.43
CA GLU A 13 33.11 -11.74 34.09
C GLU A 13 32.09 -12.03 35.21
N PRO A 14 31.47 -10.99 35.81
CA PRO A 14 30.46 -11.20 36.83
C PRO A 14 29.35 -12.05 36.24
N ARG A 15 29.20 -13.28 36.76
CA ARG A 15 28.07 -14.17 36.47
C ARG A 15 26.80 -13.36 36.69
N ARG A 16 26.18 -12.90 35.61
CA ARG A 16 24.89 -12.21 35.68
C ARG A 16 23.92 -13.14 36.37
N ALA A 17 23.37 -12.69 37.50
CA ALA A 17 22.35 -13.44 38.23
C ALA A 17 21.23 -13.88 37.27
N PRO A 18 20.68 -15.10 37.42
CA PRO A 18 19.54 -15.55 36.64
C PRO A 18 18.42 -14.52 36.78
N ARG A 19 18.02 -13.91 35.67
CA ARG A 19 16.93 -12.94 35.65
C ARG A 19 15.65 -13.70 36.01
N GLU A 20 14.99 -13.33 37.11
CA GLU A 20 13.68 -13.87 37.44
C GLU A 20 12.72 -13.64 36.26
N PRO A 21 11.92 -14.65 35.88
CA PRO A 21 10.95 -14.54 34.80
C PRO A 21 9.87 -13.53 35.20
N ASP A 22 9.92 -12.36 34.56
CA ASP A 22 8.96 -11.29 34.76
C ASP A 22 7.55 -11.72 34.28
N ASP A 23 6.63 -11.91 35.23
CA ASP A 23 5.23 -12.30 35.00
C ASP A 23 4.42 -11.22 34.26
N SER A 24 5.01 -10.05 34.01
CA SER A 24 4.47 -9.01 33.11
C SER A 24 4.27 -9.49 31.67
N GLY A 25 4.87 -10.63 31.28
CA GLY A 25 4.89 -11.12 29.90
C GLY A 25 3.55 -11.66 29.36
N ARG A 26 2.63 -12.15 30.21
CA ARG A 26 1.41 -12.83 29.72
C ARG A 26 0.34 -11.85 29.23
N GLY A 27 0.12 -10.76 29.98
CA GLY A 27 -0.82 -9.70 29.62
C GLY A 27 -0.39 -8.94 28.37
N GLY A 28 0.90 -8.62 28.26
CA GLY A 28 1.47 -7.95 27.08
C GLY A 28 1.33 -8.77 25.79
N ARG A 29 1.50 -10.10 25.88
CA ARG A 29 1.37 -10.98 24.72
C ARG A 29 -0.08 -11.07 24.22
N LEU A 30 -1.05 -11.19 25.11
CA LEU A 30 -2.47 -11.21 24.75
C LEU A 30 -2.90 -9.88 24.10
N GLY A 31 -2.51 -8.75 24.69
CA GLY A 31 -2.79 -7.42 24.11
C GLY A 31 -2.18 -7.25 22.72
N TYR A 32 -0.94 -7.72 22.52
CA TYR A 32 -0.30 -7.70 21.21
C TYR A 32 -1.05 -8.56 20.18
N ILE A 33 -1.42 -9.79 20.53
CA ILE A 33 -2.16 -10.70 19.63
C ILE A 33 -3.51 -10.07 19.25
N ALA A 34 -4.27 -9.58 20.24
CA ALA A 34 -5.55 -8.92 20.01
C ALA A 34 -5.39 -7.72 19.07
N SER A 35 -4.38 -6.86 19.30
CA SER A 35 -4.11 -5.70 18.43
C SER A 35 -3.77 -6.10 16.99
N GLN A 36 -3.03 -7.19 16.79
CA GLN A 36 -2.69 -7.69 15.45
C GLN A 36 -3.91 -8.24 14.73
N ILE A 37 -4.81 -8.95 15.44
CA ILE A 37 -6.07 -9.44 14.87
C ILE A 37 -6.92 -8.24 14.42
N VAL A 38 -7.10 -7.23 15.27
CA VAL A 38 -7.87 -6.02 14.94
C VAL A 38 -7.30 -5.32 13.71
N VAL A 39 -5.99 -5.10 13.65
CA VAL A 39 -5.36 -4.46 12.49
C VAL A 39 -5.55 -5.27 11.21
N ARG A 40 -5.43 -6.60 11.28
CA ARG A 40 -5.65 -7.46 10.10
C ARG A 40 -7.10 -7.39 9.61
N LEU A 41 -8.07 -7.43 10.52
CA LEU A 41 -9.49 -7.28 10.18
C LEU A 41 -9.77 -5.92 9.55
N LEU A 42 -9.17 -4.85 10.07
CA LEU A 42 -9.29 -3.51 9.48
C LEU A 42 -8.67 -3.44 8.07
N VAL A 43 -7.50 -4.04 7.84
CA VAL A 43 -6.87 -4.09 6.51
C VAL A 43 -7.72 -4.90 5.53
N LEU A 44 -8.27 -6.04 5.96
CA LEU A 44 -9.19 -6.86 5.15
C LEU A 44 -10.48 -6.10 4.81
N LEU A 45 -10.99 -5.31 5.76
CA LEU A 45 -12.17 -4.47 5.55
C LEU A 45 -11.88 -3.34 4.55
N VAL A 46 -10.72 -2.68 4.64
CA VAL A 46 -10.27 -1.69 3.65
C VAL A 46 -10.12 -2.34 2.27
N PHE A 47 -9.52 -3.53 2.21
CA PHE A 47 -9.36 -4.31 0.99
C PHE A 47 -10.70 -4.65 0.35
N HIS A 48 -11.66 -5.15 1.13
CA HIS A 48 -13.02 -5.43 0.66
C HIS A 48 -13.71 -4.16 0.13
N THR A 49 -13.51 -3.03 0.82
CA THR A 49 -14.04 -1.73 0.40
C THR A 49 -13.49 -1.31 -0.95
N VAL A 50 -12.17 -1.43 -1.14
CA VAL A 50 -11.52 -1.10 -2.42
C VAL A 50 -12.04 -1.98 -3.54
N MET A 51 -12.12 -3.29 -3.32
CA MET A 51 -12.61 -4.25 -4.33
C MET A 51 -14.01 -3.92 -4.84
N GLY A 52 -14.93 -3.59 -3.92
CA GLY A 52 -16.28 -3.19 -4.26
C GLY A 52 -16.34 -1.83 -4.96
N ALA A 53 -15.62 -0.83 -4.43
CA ALA A 53 -15.63 0.53 -4.95
C ALA A 53 -15.00 0.68 -6.34
N THR A 54 -14.06 -0.22 -6.71
CA THR A 54 -13.38 -0.17 -8.01
C THR A 54 -13.97 -1.13 -9.04
N GLY A 55 -15.05 -1.86 -8.71
CA GLY A 55 -15.70 -2.78 -9.64
C GLY A 55 -14.82 -3.93 -10.15
N ILE A 56 -13.75 -4.32 -9.43
CA ILE A 56 -12.87 -5.40 -9.92
C ILE A 56 -13.60 -6.72 -10.07
N THR A 57 -14.55 -6.97 -9.17
CA THR A 57 -15.35 -8.19 -9.23
C THR A 57 -16.42 -8.14 -10.31
N THR A 58 -16.60 -7.00 -10.98
CA THR A 58 -17.68 -6.77 -11.94
C THR A 58 -17.18 -6.51 -13.37
N THR A 59 -15.88 -6.26 -13.56
CA THR A 59 -15.30 -5.99 -14.89
C THR A 59 -15.03 -7.23 -15.74
N ASP A 60 -14.99 -8.43 -15.17
CA ASP A 60 -14.68 -9.65 -15.91
C ASP A 60 -15.92 -10.21 -16.63
N GLY A 61 -15.71 -10.73 -17.85
CA GLY A 61 -16.74 -11.40 -18.66
C GLY A 61 -17.09 -10.68 -19.96
N THR A 62 -17.63 -11.44 -20.93
CA THR A 62 -18.11 -10.88 -22.20
C THR A 62 -19.52 -10.33 -22.03
N PRO A 63 -19.81 -9.09 -22.45
CA PRO A 63 -21.18 -8.58 -22.48
C PRO A 63 -22.03 -9.46 -23.39
N THR A 64 -23.05 -10.11 -22.83
CA THR A 64 -23.99 -10.98 -23.57
C THR A 64 -25.31 -10.29 -23.86
N ASP A 65 -25.69 -9.33 -23.02
CA ASP A 65 -26.96 -8.61 -23.12
C ASP A 65 -26.83 -7.21 -22.54
N ARG A 66 -27.66 -6.27 -23.00
CA ARG A 66 -27.68 -4.87 -22.56
C ARG A 66 -29.09 -4.47 -22.14
N GLY A 67 -29.16 -3.50 -21.24
CA GLY A 67 -30.43 -3.03 -20.73
C GLY A 67 -30.29 -1.74 -19.94
N THR A 68 -31.37 -1.40 -19.22
CA THR A 68 -31.39 -0.27 -18.31
C THR A 68 -31.92 -0.70 -16.96
N ALA A 69 -31.35 -0.16 -15.89
CA ALA A 69 -31.78 -0.38 -14.51
C ALA A 69 -32.42 0.90 -13.97
N LEU A 70 -33.67 0.78 -13.50
CA LEU A 70 -34.38 1.84 -12.80
C LEU A 70 -34.48 1.47 -11.31
N ALA A 71 -33.89 2.30 -10.44
CA ALA A 71 -33.91 2.05 -9.01
C ALA A 71 -35.34 2.21 -8.45
N THR A 72 -35.79 1.26 -7.65
CA THR A 72 -37.12 1.25 -7.03
C THR A 72 -37.02 1.66 -5.56
N ARG A 73 -36.04 1.10 -4.84
CA ARG A 73 -35.78 1.39 -3.43
C ARG A 73 -34.29 1.58 -3.24
N CYS A 74 -33.88 2.57 -2.46
CA CYS A 74 -32.48 2.79 -2.10
C CYS A 74 -32.39 3.03 -0.61
N GLU A 75 -31.45 2.35 0.03
CA GLU A 75 -31.12 2.49 1.44
C GLU A 75 -29.67 2.92 1.58
N ARG A 76 -29.43 3.89 2.47
CA ARG A 76 -28.08 4.35 2.79
C ARG A 76 -27.51 3.49 3.91
N VAL A 77 -26.41 2.82 3.65
CA VAL A 77 -25.71 1.96 4.62
C VAL A 77 -24.33 2.52 4.95
N GLY A 78 -23.88 2.38 6.20
CA GLY A 78 -22.57 2.88 6.65
C GLY A 78 -22.54 3.25 8.14
N PRO A 79 -21.41 3.79 8.65
CA PRO A 79 -20.12 3.97 7.96
C PRO A 79 -19.29 2.67 7.87
N VAL A 80 -19.74 1.58 8.48
CA VAL A 80 -19.15 0.23 8.37
C VAL A 80 -20.27 -0.74 8.02
N SER A 81 -20.20 -1.37 6.86
CA SER A 81 -21.26 -2.27 6.37
C SER A 81 -20.69 -3.43 5.53
N MET A 82 -21.56 -4.31 5.03
CA MET A 82 -21.17 -5.34 4.05
C MET A 82 -20.66 -4.74 2.72
N SER A 83 -20.94 -3.46 2.47
CA SER A 83 -20.39 -2.68 1.35
C SER A 83 -19.04 -2.02 1.68
N GLY A 84 -18.47 -2.28 2.86
CA GLY A 84 -17.17 -1.77 3.28
C GLY A 84 -17.24 -0.53 4.17
N LEU A 85 -16.17 0.26 4.14
CA LEU A 85 -15.99 1.51 4.89
C LEU A 85 -16.53 2.70 4.09
N GLY A 86 -17.27 3.58 4.76
CA GLY A 86 -17.91 4.74 4.15
C GLY A 86 -19.42 4.62 4.09
N TRP A 87 -20.05 5.62 3.48
CA TRP A 87 -21.49 5.63 3.22
C TRP A 87 -21.75 5.17 1.80
N TRP A 88 -22.62 4.19 1.66
CA TRP A 88 -22.96 3.56 0.38
C TRP A 88 -24.46 3.53 0.18
N TRP A 89 -24.88 3.45 -1.08
CA TRP A 89 -26.25 3.14 -1.43
C TRP A 89 -26.36 1.65 -1.81
N VAL A 90 -27.39 1.00 -1.25
CA VAL A 90 -27.86 -0.30 -1.69
C VAL A 90 -29.23 -0.07 -2.29
N CYS A 91 -29.37 -0.36 -3.58
CA CYS A 91 -30.61 -0.10 -4.30
C CYS A 91 -31.18 -1.38 -4.91
N ASP A 92 -32.44 -1.64 -4.66
CA ASP A 92 -33.23 -2.57 -5.46
C ASP A 92 -33.65 -1.83 -6.74
N ALA A 93 -33.57 -2.52 -7.87
CA ALA A 93 -33.87 -1.96 -9.18
C ALA A 93 -34.56 -2.98 -10.07
N THR A 94 -35.39 -2.48 -10.97
CA THR A 94 -35.92 -3.27 -12.09
C THR A 94 -35.00 -3.06 -13.27
N VAL A 95 -34.42 -4.15 -13.75
CA VAL A 95 -33.63 -4.18 -14.98
C VAL A 95 -34.56 -4.54 -16.13
N THR A 96 -34.55 -3.73 -17.18
CA THR A 96 -35.24 -3.99 -18.44
C THR A 96 -34.20 -4.20 -19.53
N TRP A 97 -34.21 -5.40 -20.11
CA TRP A 97 -33.28 -5.83 -21.16
C TRP A 97 -33.76 -5.40 -22.54
N GLU A 98 -32.87 -5.45 -23.54
CA GLU A 98 -33.19 -5.11 -24.93
C GLU A 98 -34.24 -6.04 -25.56
N ASP A 99 -34.36 -7.29 -25.07
CA ASP A 99 -35.40 -8.24 -25.49
C ASP A 99 -36.80 -7.93 -24.90
N GLY A 100 -36.91 -6.88 -24.07
CA GLY A 100 -38.12 -6.47 -23.39
C GLY A 100 -38.43 -7.24 -22.11
N SER A 101 -37.63 -8.25 -21.76
CA SER A 101 -37.75 -8.95 -20.48
C SER A 101 -37.30 -8.04 -19.32
N SER A 102 -37.79 -8.35 -18.12
CA SER A 102 -37.40 -7.60 -16.92
C SER A 102 -37.13 -8.52 -15.73
N GLU A 103 -36.17 -8.11 -14.89
CA GLU A 103 -35.84 -8.81 -13.65
C GLU A 103 -35.53 -7.82 -12.52
N GLN A 104 -35.77 -8.21 -11.27
CA GLN A 104 -35.37 -7.41 -10.12
C GLN A 104 -33.96 -7.79 -9.67
N ARG A 105 -33.15 -6.77 -9.37
CA ARG A 105 -31.77 -6.93 -8.88
C ARG A 105 -31.44 -5.92 -7.79
N THR A 106 -30.62 -6.33 -6.84
CA THR A 106 -30.06 -5.45 -5.82
C THR A 106 -28.63 -5.06 -6.21
N PHE A 107 -28.44 -3.77 -6.43
CA PHE A 107 -27.16 -3.12 -6.69
C PHE A 107 -26.54 -2.62 -5.38
N LYS A 108 -25.22 -2.75 -5.24
CA LYS A 108 -24.47 -2.43 -4.01
C LYS A 108 -23.37 -1.42 -4.32
N PHE A 109 -22.60 -1.01 -3.31
CA PHE A 109 -21.43 -0.12 -3.49
C PHE A 109 -21.74 1.20 -4.21
N SER A 110 -22.99 1.67 -4.12
CA SER A 110 -23.47 2.85 -4.86
C SER A 110 -23.37 2.72 -6.39
N ASP A 111 -23.43 1.50 -6.94
CA ASP A 111 -23.57 1.25 -8.38
C ASP A 111 -24.82 1.98 -8.92
N LEU A 112 -25.87 2.07 -8.10
CA LEU A 112 -27.01 2.94 -8.30
C LEU A 112 -27.16 3.89 -7.11
N THR A 113 -27.68 5.07 -7.38
CA THR A 113 -27.99 6.11 -6.39
C THR A 113 -29.49 6.45 -6.42
N PRO A 114 -30.00 7.24 -5.46
CA PRO A 114 -31.40 7.70 -5.50
C PRO A 114 -31.79 8.45 -6.77
N ASP A 115 -30.84 9.04 -7.50
CA ASP A 115 -31.10 9.74 -8.78
C ASP A 115 -31.54 8.76 -9.87
N ASN A 116 -31.14 7.49 -9.76
CA ASN A 116 -31.54 6.44 -10.70
C ASN A 116 -33.00 5.99 -10.53
N ARG A 117 -33.78 6.61 -9.64
CA ARG A 117 -35.23 6.42 -9.55
C ARG A 117 -35.99 7.13 -10.65
N THR A 118 -35.40 8.18 -11.24
CA THR A 118 -35.98 8.96 -12.33
C THR A 118 -35.20 8.84 -13.62
N THR A 119 -33.93 8.43 -13.53
CA THR A 119 -33.02 8.34 -14.68
C THR A 119 -32.44 6.93 -14.74
N PRO A 120 -32.92 6.06 -15.65
CA PRO A 120 -32.40 4.71 -15.79
C PRO A 120 -30.89 4.73 -16.06
N ALA A 121 -30.13 3.86 -15.39
CA ALA A 121 -28.71 3.66 -15.66
C ALA A 121 -28.52 2.53 -16.69
N PRO A 122 -27.58 2.64 -17.63
CA PRO A 122 -27.28 1.54 -18.55
C PRO A 122 -26.63 0.38 -17.78
N VAL A 123 -27.04 -0.84 -18.10
CA VAL A 123 -26.48 -2.08 -17.53
C VAL A 123 -26.12 -3.09 -18.61
N GLU A 124 -25.16 -3.95 -18.28
CA GLU A 124 -24.77 -5.09 -19.11
C GLU A 124 -24.86 -6.37 -18.30
N ARG A 125 -25.36 -7.44 -18.94
CA ARG A 125 -25.18 -8.80 -18.45
C ARG A 125 -23.84 -9.29 -18.96
N ARG A 126 -22.96 -9.73 -18.05
CA ARG A 126 -21.66 -10.31 -18.37
C ARG A 126 -21.63 -11.76 -17.95
N GLU A 127 -21.29 -12.63 -18.88
CA GLU A 127 -21.09 -14.05 -18.60
C GLU A 127 -19.65 -14.28 -18.13
N LEU A 128 -19.49 -14.90 -16.97
CA LEU A 128 -18.20 -15.30 -16.43
C LEU A 128 -17.99 -16.79 -16.72
N ASP A 129 -16.84 -17.14 -17.29
CA ASP A 129 -16.47 -18.52 -17.62
C ASP A 129 -16.76 -19.48 -16.45
N ASN A 130 -17.79 -20.31 -16.62
CA ASN A 130 -18.25 -21.33 -15.66
C ASN A 130 -18.69 -20.80 -14.28
N ARG A 131 -18.94 -19.49 -14.12
CA ARG A 131 -19.37 -18.89 -12.84
C ARG A 131 -20.75 -18.22 -12.89
N GLY A 132 -21.43 -18.32 -14.04
CA GLY A 132 -22.75 -17.74 -14.27
C GLY A 132 -22.68 -16.32 -14.83
N SER A 133 -23.83 -15.64 -14.89
CA SER A 133 -23.94 -14.26 -15.37
C SER A 133 -24.02 -13.26 -14.22
N ASN A 134 -23.32 -12.14 -14.33
CA ASN A 134 -23.45 -10.99 -13.44
C ASN A 134 -24.07 -9.80 -14.19
N VAL A 135 -24.86 -8.98 -13.49
CA VAL A 135 -25.44 -7.74 -14.03
C VAL A 135 -24.69 -6.57 -13.44
N VAL A 136 -24.11 -5.73 -14.30
CA VAL A 136 -23.20 -4.66 -13.92
C VAL A 136 -23.61 -3.37 -14.61
N ILE A 137 -23.28 -2.22 -14.01
CA ILE A 137 -23.47 -0.92 -14.67
C ILE A 137 -22.53 -0.84 -15.87
N ALA A 138 -23.06 -0.39 -17.02
CA ALA A 138 -22.30 -0.34 -18.28
C ALA A 138 -21.22 0.74 -18.26
N ASP A 139 -21.48 1.84 -17.54
CA ASP A 139 -20.48 2.87 -17.33
C ASP A 139 -19.34 2.32 -16.47
N PRO A 140 -18.07 2.53 -16.88
CA PRO A 140 -16.94 1.96 -16.17
C PRO A 140 -16.95 2.45 -14.72
N ALA A 141 -17.08 1.49 -13.79
CA ALA A 141 -16.78 1.74 -12.39
C ALA A 141 -15.41 2.43 -12.28
N ALA A 142 -15.30 3.34 -11.31
CA ALA A 142 -14.06 4.03 -10.92
C ALA A 142 -12.84 3.10 -11.05
N PRO A 143 -11.65 3.63 -11.40
CA PRO A 143 -10.60 2.89 -12.13
C PRO A 143 -10.36 1.50 -11.56
N ALA A 144 -10.87 0.46 -12.22
CA ALA A 144 -10.61 -0.94 -11.84
C ALA A 144 -9.10 -1.22 -11.70
N ALA A 145 -8.28 -0.53 -12.50
CA ALA A 145 -6.82 -0.56 -12.39
C ALA A 145 -6.29 0.00 -11.05
N LEU A 146 -6.95 0.97 -10.40
CA LEU A 146 -6.62 1.37 -9.02
C LEU A 146 -6.87 0.23 -8.03
N GLY A 147 -8.00 -0.48 -8.18
CA GLY A 147 -8.28 -1.62 -7.32
C GLY A 147 -7.21 -2.70 -7.47
N TRP A 148 -6.76 -2.98 -8.70
CA TRP A 148 -5.81 -4.04 -8.99
C TRP A 148 -4.43 -3.64 -8.50
N ALA A 149 -4.10 -2.36 -8.65
CA ALA A 149 -2.89 -1.79 -8.09
C ALA A 149 -2.87 -1.93 -6.56
N LEU A 150 -3.99 -1.67 -5.88
CA LEU A 150 -4.10 -1.76 -4.42
C LEU A 150 -4.25 -3.19 -3.89
N PHE A 151 -4.71 -4.13 -4.71
CA PHE A 151 -4.99 -5.51 -4.32
C PHE A 151 -3.78 -6.21 -3.68
N VAL A 152 -2.68 -6.30 -4.43
CA VAL A 152 -1.47 -7.02 -4.00
C VAL A 152 -0.87 -6.42 -2.73
N PRO A 153 -0.70 -5.09 -2.59
CA PRO A 153 -0.07 -4.54 -1.40
C PRO A 153 -0.97 -4.54 -0.18
N LEU A 154 -2.31 -4.39 -0.34
CA LEU A 154 -3.24 -4.55 0.78
C LEU A 154 -3.30 -6.00 1.27
N LEU A 155 -3.34 -6.97 0.34
CA LEU A 155 -3.25 -8.39 0.68
C LEU A 155 -1.92 -8.71 1.36
N GLY A 156 -0.82 -8.13 0.87
CA GLY A 156 0.50 -8.22 1.50
C GLY A 156 0.51 -7.69 2.94
N LEU A 157 -0.13 -6.54 3.20
CA LEU A 157 -0.27 -6.01 4.57
C LEU A 157 -1.14 -6.90 5.46
N ALA A 158 -2.24 -7.44 4.93
CA ALA A 158 -3.13 -8.34 5.67
C ALA A 158 -2.39 -9.61 6.10
N LEU A 159 -1.60 -10.21 5.20
CA LEU A 159 -0.87 -11.45 5.46
C LEU A 159 0.36 -11.22 6.35
N LEU A 160 1.21 -10.24 6.00
CA LEU A 160 2.49 -10.00 6.71
C LEU A 160 2.32 -9.28 8.05
N GLY A 161 1.16 -8.64 8.27
CA GLY A 161 0.84 -7.87 9.46
C GLY A 161 1.55 -6.51 9.54
N VAL A 162 0.90 -5.53 10.16
CA VAL A 162 1.48 -4.21 10.42
C VAL A 162 2.04 -4.18 11.83
N ARG A 163 3.30 -3.80 12.00
CA ARG A 163 3.83 -3.48 13.34
C ARG A 163 3.25 -2.14 13.77
N ILE A 164 2.40 -2.17 14.79
CA ILE A 164 1.82 -0.96 15.40
C ILE A 164 2.96 -0.19 16.11
N PRO A 165 3.26 1.06 15.72
CA PRO A 165 4.20 1.89 16.44
C PRO A 165 3.71 2.12 17.86
N GLY A 166 4.55 1.89 18.87
CA GLY A 166 4.23 2.17 20.28
C GLY A 166 4.00 0.95 21.15
N ILE A 167 3.70 -0.23 20.58
CA ILE A 167 3.71 -1.48 21.33
C ILE A 167 5.14 -2.04 21.29
N PRO A 168 5.92 -1.95 22.38
CA PRO A 168 7.27 -2.50 22.38
C PRO A 168 7.17 -4.01 22.13
N PRO A 169 7.77 -4.55 21.05
CA PRO A 169 7.99 -5.99 21.01
C PRO A 169 8.76 -6.36 22.27
N HIS A 170 8.34 -7.41 22.97
CA HIS A 170 9.08 -7.92 24.12
C HIS A 170 10.53 -8.20 23.69
N GLY A 171 11.46 -7.37 24.18
CA GLY A 171 12.89 -7.29 23.82
C GLY A 171 13.21 -6.66 22.44
N PRO A 172 14.35 -5.95 22.23
CA PRO A 172 15.47 -5.58 23.11
C PRO A 172 15.76 -4.05 23.15
N ASP A 173 16.76 -3.70 23.98
CA ASP A 173 17.61 -2.50 24.08
C ASP A 173 17.19 -1.22 23.30
N PRO A 174 16.91 -0.07 23.95
CA PRO A 174 16.65 1.22 23.29
C PRO A 174 17.74 1.61 22.26
N GLU A 175 18.99 1.19 22.50
CA GLU A 175 20.13 1.38 21.60
C GLU A 175 19.86 0.74 20.22
N ARG A 176 19.31 -0.48 20.21
CA ARG A 176 18.98 -1.23 18.99
C ARG A 176 17.81 -0.59 18.24
N ARG A 177 16.85 0.02 18.97
CA ARG A 177 15.76 0.80 18.35
C ARG A 177 16.28 2.08 17.70
N ARG A 178 17.24 2.75 18.32
CA ARG A 178 17.89 3.95 17.76
C ARG A 178 18.63 3.61 16.46
N ARG A 179 19.43 2.52 16.45
CA ARG A 179 20.11 2.03 15.23
C ARG A 179 19.12 1.58 14.14
N ALA A 180 18.01 0.95 14.52
CA ALA A 180 16.97 0.56 13.56
C ALA A 180 16.29 1.75 12.87
N ARG A 181 16.04 2.85 13.60
CA ARG A 181 15.47 4.11 13.05
C ARG A 181 16.44 4.84 12.13
N LEU A 182 17.75 4.70 12.37
CA LEU A 182 18.79 5.25 11.51
C LEU A 182 18.98 4.46 10.20
N GLY A 183 18.36 3.28 10.08
CA GLY A 183 18.30 2.53 8.83
C GLY A 183 17.53 3.30 7.75
N ILE A 184 18.27 3.94 6.84
CA ILE A 184 17.79 4.89 5.82
C ILE A 184 16.72 4.33 4.88
N TRP A 185 16.75 3.02 4.62
CA TRP A 185 16.15 2.47 3.42
C TRP A 185 14.73 1.88 3.57
N PRO A 186 14.40 1.08 4.60
CA PRO A 186 13.13 0.37 4.61
C PRO A 186 11.88 1.26 4.63
N PRO A 187 11.78 2.31 5.49
CA PRO A 187 10.54 3.10 5.54
C PRO A 187 10.38 3.97 4.29
N ALA A 188 11.47 4.43 3.69
CA ALA A 188 11.43 5.22 2.45
C ALA A 188 10.99 4.37 1.26
N ILE A 189 11.55 3.16 1.11
CA ILE A 189 11.21 2.24 0.02
C ILE A 189 9.74 1.83 0.09
N LEU A 190 9.23 1.48 1.28
CA LEU A 190 7.83 1.09 1.43
C LEU A 190 6.88 2.27 1.15
N ALA A 191 7.17 3.46 1.69
CA ALA A 191 6.35 4.64 1.44
C ALA A 191 6.35 5.03 -0.05
N ALA A 192 7.52 4.97 -0.71
CA ALA A 192 7.64 5.18 -2.15
C ALA A 192 6.85 4.15 -2.96
N GLY A 193 6.94 2.87 -2.59
CA GLY A 193 6.18 1.80 -3.24
C GLY A 193 4.67 2.02 -3.15
N TRP A 194 4.15 2.35 -1.97
CA TRP A 194 2.74 2.69 -1.77
C TRP A 194 2.29 3.90 -2.58
N TRP A 195 3.09 4.98 -2.56
CA TRP A 195 2.80 6.18 -3.33
C TRP A 195 2.71 5.89 -4.83
N LEU A 196 3.67 5.13 -5.37
CA LEU A 196 3.67 4.74 -6.79
C LEU A 196 2.46 3.89 -7.16
N VAL A 197 2.09 2.92 -6.33
CA VAL A 197 0.88 2.11 -6.56
C VAL A 197 -0.37 2.99 -6.63
N VAL A 198 -0.55 3.89 -5.64
CA VAL A 198 -1.72 4.79 -5.58
C VAL A 198 -1.73 5.75 -6.77
N ALA A 199 -0.59 6.39 -7.06
CA ALA A 199 -0.49 7.36 -8.14
C ALA A 199 -0.70 6.72 -9.52
N GLY A 200 -0.12 5.54 -9.76
CA GLY A 200 -0.34 4.79 -11.00
C GLY A 200 -1.78 4.29 -11.12
N GLY A 201 -2.40 3.86 -10.02
CA GLY A 201 -3.82 3.52 -9.98
C GLY A 201 -4.72 4.71 -10.32
N LEU A 202 -4.47 5.89 -9.72
CA LEU A 202 -5.23 7.11 -10.02
C LEU A 202 -5.03 7.58 -11.48
N GLY A 203 -3.83 7.41 -12.04
CA GLY A 203 -3.54 7.75 -13.44
C GLY A 203 -4.18 6.83 -14.46
N SER A 204 -4.62 5.63 -14.07
CA SER A 204 -5.26 4.70 -15.01
C SER A 204 -6.64 5.17 -15.49
N GLY A 205 -7.26 6.12 -14.79
CA GLY A 205 -8.52 6.73 -15.21
C GLY A 205 -8.39 7.79 -16.30
N SER A 206 -7.18 8.24 -16.65
CA SER A 206 -6.96 9.16 -17.77
C SER A 206 -6.57 8.38 -19.02
N LEU A 207 -7.54 8.16 -19.91
CA LEU A 207 -7.38 7.42 -21.17
C LEU A 207 -6.45 8.15 -22.19
N ASP A 208 -6.15 9.43 -21.96
CA ASP A 208 -5.38 10.28 -22.88
C ASP A 208 -3.86 10.28 -22.65
N VAL A 209 -3.40 9.68 -21.55
CA VAL A 209 -1.96 9.57 -21.25
C VAL A 209 -1.43 8.33 -21.96
N LEU A 210 -0.24 8.44 -22.61
CA LEU A 210 0.50 7.30 -23.19
C LEU A 210 0.25 6.03 -22.36
N THR A 211 -0.37 5.04 -22.97
CA THR A 211 -0.95 3.82 -22.35
C THR A 211 0.01 3.04 -21.44
N TRP A 212 1.30 3.35 -21.49
CA TRP A 212 2.36 2.71 -20.73
C TRP A 212 2.67 3.41 -19.40
N SER A 213 2.31 4.69 -19.22
CA SER A 213 2.74 5.48 -18.05
C SER A 213 2.17 4.96 -16.72
N PRO A 214 0.84 4.73 -16.56
CA PRO A 214 0.28 4.28 -15.28
C PRO A 214 0.70 2.85 -14.92
N VAL A 215 0.74 1.94 -15.91
CA VAL A 215 1.13 0.54 -15.71
C VAL A 215 2.58 0.44 -15.24
N VAL A 216 3.50 1.19 -15.87
CA VAL A 216 4.91 1.22 -15.46
C VAL A 216 5.06 1.76 -14.03
N VAL A 217 4.30 2.79 -13.66
CA VAL A 217 4.30 3.36 -12.30
C VAL A 217 3.77 2.34 -11.28
N ILE A 218 2.71 1.59 -11.60
CA ILE A 218 2.18 0.51 -10.75
C ILE A 218 3.23 -0.60 -10.57
N ILE A 219 3.82 -1.09 -11.66
CA ILE A 219 4.85 -2.14 -11.63
C ILE A 219 6.04 -1.70 -10.79
N ALA A 220 6.52 -0.47 -10.99
CA ALA A 220 7.59 0.11 -10.18
C ALA A 220 7.19 0.16 -8.69
N GLY A 221 5.96 0.57 -8.37
CA GLY A 221 5.45 0.57 -6.99
C GLY A 221 5.50 -0.82 -6.35
N HIS A 222 5.05 -1.85 -7.05
CA HIS A 222 5.11 -3.24 -6.59
C HIS A 222 6.53 -3.74 -6.38
N ALA A 223 7.45 -3.43 -7.30
CA ALA A 223 8.85 -3.77 -7.17
C ALA A 223 9.48 -3.13 -5.91
N PHE A 224 9.18 -1.86 -5.64
CA PHE A 224 9.60 -1.17 -4.42
C PHE A 224 9.05 -1.86 -3.17
N LEU A 225 7.75 -2.21 -3.15
CA LEU A 225 7.15 -2.90 -2.02
C LEU A 225 7.76 -4.29 -1.78
N ALA A 226 8.01 -5.05 -2.84
CA ALA A 226 8.65 -6.37 -2.76
C ALA A 226 10.08 -6.27 -2.20
N VAL A 227 10.87 -5.31 -2.70
CA VAL A 227 12.23 -5.05 -2.19
C VAL A 227 12.18 -4.62 -0.72
N GLY A 228 11.28 -3.70 -0.37
CA GLY A 228 11.08 -3.25 1.02
C GLY A 228 10.71 -4.39 1.97
N ALA A 229 9.81 -5.29 1.53
CA ALA A 229 9.40 -6.47 2.27
C ALA A 229 10.55 -7.48 2.42
N ALA A 230 11.30 -7.76 1.35
CA ALA A 230 12.46 -8.65 1.38
C ALA A 230 13.52 -8.15 2.37
N PHE A 231 13.83 -6.85 2.36
CA PHE A 231 14.74 -6.24 3.35
C PHE A 231 14.20 -6.35 4.78
N ALA A 232 12.91 -6.15 4.99
CA ALA A 232 12.29 -6.29 6.30
C ALA A 232 12.37 -7.74 6.82
N ILE A 233 12.14 -8.73 5.96
CA ILE A 233 12.23 -10.16 6.29
C ILE A 233 13.67 -10.56 6.57
N ALA A 234 14.62 -10.17 5.70
CA ALA A 234 16.03 -10.46 5.87
C ALA A 234 16.56 -9.92 7.21
N ARG A 235 16.19 -8.69 7.58
CA ARG A 235 16.54 -8.10 8.88
C ARG A 235 15.91 -8.83 10.07
N ARG A 236 14.70 -9.36 9.91
CA ARG A 236 14.06 -10.17 10.97
C ARG A 236 14.79 -11.50 11.16
N ARG A 237 15.25 -12.13 10.07
CA ARG A 237 15.92 -13.45 10.11
C ARG A 237 17.37 -13.36 10.55
N HIS A 238 18.13 -12.41 10.01
CA HIS A 238 19.59 -12.34 10.21
C HIS A 238 20.03 -11.25 11.19
N GLY A 239 19.08 -10.53 11.79
CA GLY A 239 19.38 -9.36 12.61
C GLY A 239 19.87 -8.17 11.78
N TYR A 240 20.39 -7.16 12.48
CA TYR A 240 21.10 -6.07 11.81
C TYR A 240 22.54 -6.53 11.65
N PRO A 241 23.10 -6.51 10.42
CA PRO A 241 24.53 -6.74 10.29
C PRO A 241 25.25 -5.67 11.11
N ASP A 242 26.21 -6.07 11.95
CA ASP A 242 27.13 -5.19 12.66
C ASP A 242 28.15 -4.60 11.67
N ARG A 243 27.64 -3.99 10.60
CA ARG A 243 28.47 -3.20 9.70
C ARG A 243 28.71 -1.85 10.34
N GLU A 244 29.97 -1.48 10.45
CA GLU A 244 30.37 -0.11 10.71
C GLU A 244 29.59 0.83 9.76
N PRO A 245 29.16 2.00 10.25
CA PRO A 245 28.44 2.95 9.43
C PRO A 245 29.27 3.23 8.17
N PRO A 246 28.67 3.19 6.96
CA PRO A 246 29.42 3.42 5.75
C PRO A 246 30.09 4.80 5.85
N VAL A 247 31.41 4.84 5.68
CA VAL A 247 32.17 6.10 5.59
C VAL A 247 31.53 6.91 4.47
N ALA A 248 31.19 8.17 4.75
CA ALA A 248 30.55 9.05 3.79
C ALA A 248 31.52 9.33 2.63
N THR A 249 31.45 8.50 1.59
CA THR A 249 32.19 8.75 0.36
C THR A 249 31.58 9.95 -0.35
N GLY A 250 32.42 10.79 -0.97
CA GLY A 250 31.96 11.94 -1.77
C GLY A 250 30.90 11.56 -2.83
N GLY A 251 30.94 10.31 -3.30
CA GLY A 251 29.97 9.74 -4.24
C GLY A 251 28.52 9.71 -3.72
N LEU A 252 28.28 9.60 -2.41
CA LEU A 252 26.91 9.58 -1.87
C LEU A 252 26.21 10.93 -2.08
N LEU A 253 26.91 12.04 -1.83
CA LEU A 253 26.34 13.38 -1.99
C LEU A 253 26.08 13.71 -3.47
N LEU A 254 26.99 13.29 -4.36
CA LEU A 254 26.82 13.43 -5.81
C LEU A 254 25.57 12.69 -6.30
N ARG A 255 25.40 11.42 -5.91
CA ARG A 255 24.22 10.61 -6.26
C ARG A 255 22.93 11.21 -5.72
N ALA A 256 22.95 11.72 -4.48
CA ALA A 256 21.78 12.36 -3.87
C ALA A 256 21.37 13.66 -4.60
N ASN A 257 22.34 14.49 -5.00
CA ASN A 257 22.08 15.69 -5.78
C ASN A 257 21.56 15.36 -7.19
N LEU A 258 22.13 14.33 -7.83
CA LEU A 258 21.68 13.88 -9.16
C LEU A 258 20.23 13.38 -9.11
N LEU A 259 19.87 12.53 -8.14
CA LEU A 259 18.50 12.06 -7.95
C LEU A 259 17.54 13.21 -7.66
N LEU A 260 17.96 14.19 -6.85
CA LEU A 260 17.16 15.37 -6.56
C LEU A 260 16.92 16.22 -7.81
N GLY A 261 17.97 16.49 -8.58
CA GLY A 261 17.89 17.27 -9.82
C GLY A 261 16.96 16.60 -10.84
N LEU A 262 17.17 15.30 -11.11
CA LEU A 262 16.31 14.52 -12.01
C LEU A 262 14.86 14.50 -11.53
N GLY A 263 14.64 14.32 -10.23
CA GLY A 263 13.30 14.34 -9.64
C GLY A 263 12.61 15.70 -9.82
N VAL A 264 13.28 16.80 -9.52
CA VAL A 264 12.71 18.16 -9.66
C VAL A 264 12.39 18.48 -11.13
N VAL A 265 13.30 18.18 -12.06
CA VAL A 265 13.08 18.39 -13.50
C VAL A 265 11.87 17.58 -13.98
N GLY A 266 11.75 16.32 -13.57
CA GLY A 266 10.61 15.48 -13.92
C GLY A 266 9.29 15.98 -13.36
N VAL A 267 9.26 16.49 -12.12
CA VAL A 267 8.05 17.09 -11.52
C VAL A 267 7.60 18.34 -12.29
N VAL A 268 8.54 19.24 -12.59
CA VAL A 268 8.23 20.47 -13.35
C VAL A 268 7.75 20.12 -14.76
N GLY A 269 8.41 19.19 -15.45
CA GLY A 269 7.96 18.72 -16.76
C GLY A 269 6.56 18.11 -16.73
N GLY A 270 6.25 17.30 -15.71
CA GLY A 270 4.91 16.73 -15.52
C GLY A 270 3.84 17.80 -15.27
N LEU A 271 4.13 18.82 -14.46
CA LEU A 271 3.20 19.92 -14.19
C LEU A 271 2.95 20.81 -15.43
N LEU A 272 3.96 20.98 -16.29
CA LEU A 272 3.87 21.79 -17.51
C LEU A 272 3.31 21.02 -18.71
N SER A 273 3.00 19.73 -18.57
CA SER A 273 2.58 18.86 -19.67
C SER A 273 1.16 19.11 -20.21
N GLY A 274 0.37 19.95 -19.53
CA GLY A 274 -1.04 20.22 -19.90
C GLY A 274 -1.99 19.05 -19.65
N GLN A 275 -1.54 18.01 -18.94
CA GLN A 275 -2.34 16.81 -18.63
C GLN A 275 -3.41 17.10 -17.58
N PRO A 276 -4.51 16.33 -17.55
CA PRO A 276 -5.49 16.42 -16.47
C PRO A 276 -4.84 16.09 -15.12
N ALA A 277 -5.45 16.52 -14.02
CA ALA A 277 -4.90 16.36 -12.66
C ALA A 277 -4.49 14.90 -12.34
N THR A 278 -5.26 13.92 -12.78
CA THR A 278 -4.95 12.48 -12.61
C THR A 278 -3.71 12.05 -13.41
N GLY A 279 -3.57 12.54 -14.64
CA GLY A 279 -2.38 12.32 -15.47
C GLY A 279 -1.12 12.95 -14.87
N ILE A 280 -1.24 14.17 -14.31
CA ILE A 280 -0.14 14.85 -13.60
C ILE A 280 0.32 14.01 -12.41
N VAL A 281 -0.61 13.46 -11.60
CA VAL A 281 -0.27 12.64 -10.43
C VAL A 281 0.56 11.43 -10.85
N ALA A 282 0.17 10.71 -11.90
CA ALA A 282 0.93 9.55 -12.37
C ALA A 282 2.28 9.92 -12.98
N LEU A 283 2.33 10.95 -13.83
CA LEU A 283 3.57 11.42 -14.47
C LEU A 283 4.60 11.92 -13.46
N THR A 284 4.16 12.58 -12.39
CA THR A 284 5.05 13.15 -11.37
C THR A 284 5.40 12.15 -10.27
N ALA A 285 4.78 10.98 -10.21
CA ALA A 285 4.96 10.02 -9.11
C ALA A 285 6.41 9.52 -8.98
N LEU A 286 7.00 9.03 -10.07
CA LEU A 286 8.40 8.58 -10.10
C LEU A 286 9.40 9.73 -9.83
N PRO A 287 9.26 10.91 -10.49
CA PRO A 287 10.06 12.09 -10.17
C PRO A 287 10.00 12.51 -8.70
N LEU A 288 8.81 12.51 -8.07
CA LEU A 288 8.64 12.82 -6.65
C LEU A 288 9.36 11.82 -5.75
N VAL A 289 9.28 10.52 -6.08
CA VAL A 289 10.04 9.48 -5.37
C VAL A 289 11.54 9.74 -5.48
N ALA A 290 12.05 10.00 -6.69
CA ALA A 290 13.46 10.30 -6.91
C ALA A 290 13.91 11.54 -6.11
N ALA A 291 13.12 12.62 -6.12
CA ALA A 291 13.38 13.82 -5.34
C ALA A 291 13.41 13.53 -3.83
N GLY A 292 12.45 12.77 -3.31
CA GLY A 292 12.39 12.37 -1.90
C GLY A 292 13.61 11.55 -1.47
N PHE A 293 14.05 10.60 -2.30
CA PHE A 293 15.30 9.85 -2.07
C PHE A 293 16.53 10.76 -2.11
N GLY A 294 16.57 11.72 -3.03
CA GLY A 294 17.62 12.74 -3.12
C GLY A 294 17.73 13.61 -1.86
N VAL A 295 16.62 14.18 -1.39
CA VAL A 295 16.58 14.98 -0.14
C VAL A 295 17.06 14.16 1.05
N ARG A 296 16.55 12.92 1.20
CA ARG A 296 16.93 12.03 2.30
C ARG A 296 18.42 11.67 2.22
N GLY A 297 18.94 11.39 1.03
CA GLY A 297 20.37 11.13 0.80
C GLY A 297 21.25 12.29 1.26
N ARG A 298 20.86 13.54 0.98
CA ARG A 298 21.57 14.74 1.44
C ARG A 298 21.56 14.86 2.96
N LEU A 299 20.41 14.68 3.60
CA LEU A 299 20.29 14.74 5.06
C LEU A 299 21.18 13.71 5.77
N VAL A 300 21.26 12.50 5.21
CA VAL A 300 22.15 11.44 5.71
C VAL A 300 23.60 11.82 5.54
N ALA A 301 23.99 12.25 4.34
CA ALA A 301 25.38 12.61 4.05
C ALA A 301 25.87 13.75 4.95
N GLY A 302 25.00 14.74 5.23
CA GLY A 302 25.30 15.82 6.16
C GLY A 302 25.51 15.32 7.59
N ARG A 303 24.66 14.40 8.08
CA ARG A 303 24.83 13.80 9.41
C ARG A 303 26.10 12.96 9.55
N LEU A 304 26.46 12.20 8.52
CA LEU A 304 27.68 11.39 8.54
C LEU A 304 28.94 12.27 8.56
N ARG A 305 28.95 13.38 7.81
CA ARG A 305 30.06 14.36 7.84
C ARG A 305 30.21 15.06 9.18
N ALA A 306 29.12 15.26 9.92
CA ALA A 306 29.18 15.88 11.24
C ALA A 306 29.73 14.93 12.32
N LEU A 307 29.84 13.63 12.03
CA LEU A 307 30.36 12.61 12.95
C LEU A 307 31.81 12.21 12.64
N SER A 308 32.33 12.62 11.48
CA SER A 308 33.72 12.39 11.03
C SER A 308 34.58 13.60 11.33
#